data_AF-A0A8J8DU37-F1
#
_entry.id   AF-A0A8J8DU37-F1
#
_cell.length_a   1.000
_cell.length_b   1.000
_cell.length_c   1.000
_cell.angle_alpha   90.00
_cell.angle_beta   90.00
_cell.angle_gamma   90.00
#
_symmetry.space_group_name_H-M   'P 1'
#
loop_
_entity.id
_entity.type
_entity.pdbx_description
1 polymer ?
#
loop_
_entity_poly.entity_id
_entity_poly.type
_entity_poly.pdbx_seq_one_letter_code
_entity_poly.pdbx_strand_id
1 'polypeptide(L)'
;MKVLWEREIPADEIVLSPRPVWKCRSCPMYGRRPSCPPHVPDWREAKDWVRHFKKALIIKFEIDMARFEEDKREAILYLLKREDEFFRKGKMYATALFPGNCNLCDDCPFERGEPCRMPTRVRPSIDAIGIEIGRLVKIDFSESVLYGMVLIE
;
A
#
# COMPACT_ATOMS: atom_id res chain seq x y z
N MET A 1 10.13 8.83 -10.08
CA MET A 1 8.70 8.47 -10.15
C MET A 1 7.84 9.71 -10.49
N LYS A 2 6.72 9.53 -11.19
CA LYS A 2 5.77 10.61 -11.51
C LYS A 2 4.34 10.23 -11.12
N VAL A 3 3.61 11.14 -10.46
CA VAL A 3 2.17 10.97 -10.21
C VAL A 3 1.41 11.23 -11.51
N LEU A 4 0.70 10.21 -12.01
CA LEU A 4 -0.15 10.36 -13.20
C LEU A 4 -1.50 10.96 -12.85
N TRP A 5 -2.11 10.47 -11.77
CA TRP A 5 -3.36 11.01 -11.24
C TRP A 5 -3.60 10.55 -9.80
N GLU A 6 -4.46 11.32 -9.12
CA GLU A 6 -5.08 11.00 -7.84
C GLU A 6 -6.60 10.95 -8.05
N ARG A 7 -7.27 9.93 -7.50
CA ARG A 7 -8.72 9.78 -7.62
C ARG A 7 -9.33 9.30 -6.32
N GLU A 8 -10.25 10.10 -5.77
CA GLU A 8 -11.08 9.69 -4.64
C GLU A 8 -12.19 8.73 -5.10
N ILE A 9 -12.44 7.70 -4.30
CA ILE A 9 -13.57 6.79 -4.43
C ILE A 9 -14.27 6.63 -3.08
N PRO A 10 -15.58 6.31 -3.06
CA PRO A 10 -16.25 5.75 -1.89
C PRO A 10 -15.54 4.49 -1.38
N ALA A 11 -15.43 4.33 -0.06
CA ALA A 11 -14.75 3.17 0.53
C ALA A 11 -15.55 1.85 0.37
N ASP A 12 -16.86 1.91 0.15
CA ASP A 12 -17.72 0.75 -0.09
C ASP A 12 -17.51 0.11 -1.47
N GLU A 13 -16.86 0.80 -2.41
CA GLU A 13 -16.39 0.23 -3.68
C GLU A 13 -15.19 -0.72 -3.49
N ILE A 14 -14.48 -0.64 -2.36
CA ILE A 14 -13.27 -1.44 -2.11
C ILE A 14 -13.65 -2.90 -1.87
N VAL A 15 -13.26 -3.77 -2.81
CA VAL A 15 -13.45 -5.21 -2.70
C VAL A 15 -12.21 -5.85 -2.06
N LEU A 16 -12.41 -6.50 -0.90
CA LEU A 16 -11.39 -7.33 -0.26
C LEU A 16 -11.68 -8.81 -0.44
N SER A 17 -10.66 -9.59 -0.75
CA SER A 17 -10.75 -11.03 -0.92
C SER A 17 -9.42 -11.71 -0.60
N PRO A 18 -9.39 -13.06 -0.46
CA PRO A 18 -8.14 -13.76 -0.26
C PRO A 18 -7.24 -13.78 -1.50
N ARG A 19 -7.72 -13.38 -2.70
CA ARG A 19 -6.96 -13.53 -3.95
C ARG A 19 -5.62 -12.79 -3.95
N PRO A 20 -5.53 -11.50 -3.56
CA PRO A 20 -4.25 -10.78 -3.53
C PRO A 20 -3.31 -11.37 -2.48
N VAL A 21 -3.82 -11.74 -1.30
CA VAL A 21 -3.03 -12.37 -0.23
C VAL A 21 -2.44 -13.73 -0.68
N TRP A 22 -3.22 -14.53 -1.42
CA TRP A 22 -2.70 -15.77 -2.02
C TRP A 22 -1.60 -15.50 -3.05
N LYS A 23 -1.68 -14.41 -3.82
CA LYS A 23 -0.58 -14.00 -4.70
C LYS A 23 0.64 -13.52 -3.92
N CYS A 24 0.46 -12.88 -2.77
CA CYS A 24 1.58 -12.55 -1.87
C CYS A 24 2.35 -13.81 -1.44
N ARG A 25 1.71 -14.98 -1.26
CA ARG A 25 2.42 -16.22 -0.86
C ARG A 25 3.42 -16.73 -1.91
N SER A 26 3.26 -16.33 -3.16
CA SER A 26 4.23 -16.61 -4.24
C SER A 26 5.24 -15.49 -4.46
N CYS A 27 5.17 -14.40 -3.69
CA CYS A 27 6.11 -13.28 -3.78
C CYS A 27 7.43 -13.63 -3.06
N PRO A 28 8.61 -13.34 -3.63
CA PRO A 28 9.90 -13.52 -2.95
C PRO A 28 10.01 -12.78 -1.62
N MET A 29 9.24 -11.70 -1.44
CA MET A 29 9.20 -10.86 -0.23
C MET A 29 8.17 -11.31 0.81
N TYR A 30 7.43 -12.40 0.58
CA TYR A 30 6.47 -12.92 1.54
C TYR A 30 7.12 -13.14 2.92
N GLY A 31 6.51 -12.60 3.98
CA GLY A 31 7.03 -12.68 5.34
C GLY A 31 8.34 -11.93 5.62
N ARG A 32 8.99 -11.31 4.61
CA ARG A 32 10.32 -10.68 4.75
C ARG A 32 10.29 -9.23 5.22
N ARG A 33 9.18 -8.52 5.06
CA ARG A 33 9.03 -7.13 5.50
C ARG A 33 7.85 -7.01 6.48
N PRO A 34 7.87 -6.04 7.41
CA PRO A 34 6.74 -5.81 8.32
C PRO A 34 5.44 -5.42 7.59
N SER A 35 5.55 -4.90 6.37
CA SER A 35 4.41 -4.55 5.50
C SER A 35 3.77 -5.75 4.80
N CYS A 36 4.32 -6.96 4.96
CA CYS A 36 3.90 -8.16 4.24
C CYS A 36 3.17 -9.13 5.17
N PRO A 37 2.26 -9.97 4.64
CA PRO A 37 1.67 -11.04 5.44
C PRO A 37 2.76 -12.05 5.85
N PRO A 38 2.62 -12.72 7.01
CA PRO A 38 1.50 -12.66 7.95
C PRO A 38 1.60 -11.53 8.99
N HIS A 39 2.48 -10.54 8.81
CA HIS A 39 2.77 -9.50 9.81
C HIS A 39 1.81 -8.29 9.77
N VAL A 40 0.85 -8.31 8.86
CA VAL A 40 -0.20 -7.31 8.69
C VAL A 40 -1.57 -7.97 8.83
N PRO A 41 -2.66 -7.21 9.05
CA PRO A 41 -4.01 -7.76 9.16
C PRO A 41 -4.34 -8.74 8.03
N ASP A 42 -4.95 -9.86 8.38
CA ASP A 42 -5.45 -10.78 7.35
C ASP A 42 -6.62 -10.14 6.59
N TRP A 43 -6.95 -10.64 5.40
CA TRP A 43 -7.96 -9.99 4.55
C TRP A 43 -9.36 -9.91 5.20
N ARG A 44 -9.69 -10.77 6.17
CA ARG A 44 -10.96 -10.72 6.91
C ARG A 44 -10.95 -9.61 7.94
N GLU A 45 -9.87 -9.51 8.73
CA GLU A 45 -9.64 -8.39 9.65
C GLU A 45 -9.58 -7.07 8.89
N ALA A 46 -8.85 -7.03 7.78
CA ALA A 46 -8.77 -5.86 6.93
C ALA A 46 -10.14 -5.47 6.34
N LYS A 47 -11.01 -6.45 6.04
CA LYS A 47 -12.37 -6.16 5.54
C LYS A 47 -13.22 -5.48 6.62
N ASP A 48 -13.08 -5.90 7.88
CA ASP A 48 -13.70 -5.23 9.02
C ASP A 48 -13.09 -3.84 9.25
N TRP A 49 -11.77 -3.71 9.14
CA TRP A 49 -11.10 -2.44 9.30
C TRP A 49 -11.50 -1.40 8.23
N VAL A 50 -11.48 -1.79 6.94
CA VAL A 50 -11.74 -0.88 5.81
C VAL A 50 -13.17 -0.31 5.82
N ARG A 51 -14.18 -1.03 6.34
CA ARG A 51 -15.57 -0.52 6.42
C ARG A 51 -15.76 0.69 7.34
N HIS A 52 -14.77 1.02 8.17
CA HIS A 52 -14.81 2.19 9.05
C HIS A 52 -14.35 3.47 8.36
N PHE A 53 -13.87 3.38 7.12
CA PHE A 53 -13.51 4.53 6.29
C PHE A 53 -14.66 4.93 5.37
N LYS A 54 -14.73 6.21 5.00
CA LYS A 54 -15.77 6.72 4.09
C LYS A 54 -15.30 6.81 2.65
N LYS A 55 -14.00 7.09 2.46
CA LYS A 55 -13.38 7.30 1.16
C LYS A 55 -12.02 6.64 1.10
N ALA A 56 -11.51 6.45 -0.11
CA ALA A 56 -10.11 6.18 -0.35
C ALA A 56 -9.60 7.02 -1.52
N LEU A 57 -8.36 7.48 -1.40
CA LEU A 57 -7.62 8.14 -2.48
C LEU A 57 -6.72 7.11 -3.16
N ILE A 58 -7.00 6.78 -4.41
CA ILE A 58 -6.13 5.94 -5.23
C ILE A 58 -5.15 6.84 -5.97
N ILE A 59 -3.88 6.45 -6.00
CA ILE A 59 -2.81 7.21 -6.65
C ILE A 59 -2.11 6.29 -7.63
N LYS A 60 -2.06 6.70 -8.90
CA LYS A 60 -1.32 5.99 -9.96
C LYS A 60 0.03 6.68 -10.17
N PHE A 61 1.09 5.92 -10.02
CA PHE A 61 2.46 6.35 -10.22
C PHE A 61 3.02 5.73 -11.49
N GLU A 62 3.57 6.54 -12.38
CA GLU A 62 4.48 6.09 -13.44
C GLU A 62 5.86 5.90 -12.82
N ILE A 63 6.49 4.78 -13.16
CA ILE A 63 7.81 4.41 -12.66
C ILE A 63 8.76 4.06 -13.80
N ASP A 64 10.03 4.38 -13.60
CA ASP A 64 11.11 3.91 -14.45
C ASP A 64 11.58 2.53 -13.96
N MET A 65 11.44 1.50 -14.79
CA MET A 65 11.86 0.14 -14.46
C MET A 65 13.37 0.02 -14.23
N ALA A 66 14.19 0.89 -14.81
CA ALA A 66 15.63 0.92 -14.53
C ALA A 66 15.95 1.43 -13.11
N ARG A 67 15.01 2.17 -12.49
CA ARG A 67 15.12 2.77 -11.17
C ARG A 67 14.01 2.29 -10.21
N PHE A 68 13.52 1.08 -10.44
CA PHE A 68 12.30 0.55 -9.80
C PHE A 68 12.28 0.74 -8.28
N GLU A 69 13.35 0.37 -7.57
CA GLU A 69 13.40 0.46 -6.10
C GLU A 69 13.39 1.92 -5.60
N GLU A 70 14.07 2.82 -6.30
CA GLU A 70 14.07 4.25 -5.98
C GLU A 70 12.68 4.86 -6.20
N ASP A 71 12.10 4.59 -7.37
CA ASP A 71 10.78 5.10 -7.76
C ASP A 71 9.67 4.56 -6.86
N LYS A 72 9.74 3.29 -6.47
CA LYS A 72 8.85 2.68 -5.49
C LYS A 72 9.00 3.32 -4.10
N ARG A 73 10.23 3.62 -3.68
CA ARG A 73 10.49 4.31 -2.42
C ARG A 73 9.91 5.72 -2.44
N GLU A 74 10.11 6.46 -3.53
CA GLU A 74 9.49 7.76 -3.73
C GLU A 74 7.96 7.69 -3.65
N ALA A 75 7.33 6.67 -4.26
CA ALA A 75 5.88 6.47 -4.20
C ALA A 75 5.40 6.19 -2.77
N ILE A 76 6.12 5.37 -2.00
CA ILE A 76 5.84 5.12 -0.58
C ILE A 76 5.96 6.41 0.24
N LEU A 77 7.03 7.19 0.04
CA LEU A 77 7.22 8.47 0.72
C LEU A 77 6.11 9.47 0.39
N TYR A 78 5.68 9.48 -0.87
CA TYR A 78 4.55 10.29 -1.32
C TYR A 78 3.25 9.91 -0.61
N LEU A 79 2.95 8.61 -0.49
CA LEU A 79 1.76 8.14 0.24
C LEU A 79 1.79 8.53 1.72
N LEU A 80 2.94 8.40 2.38
CA LEU A 80 3.09 8.83 3.78
C LEU A 80 2.91 10.34 3.94
N LYS A 81 3.38 11.14 2.96
CA LYS A 81 3.11 12.58 2.93
C LYS A 81 1.62 12.87 2.80
N ARG A 82 0.90 12.15 1.93
CA ARG A 82 -0.56 12.32 1.76
C ARG A 82 -1.32 11.92 3.02
N GLU A 83 -0.95 10.81 3.66
CA GLU A 83 -1.48 10.39 4.97
C GLU A 83 -1.37 11.53 6.00
N ASP A 84 -0.17 12.10 6.15
CA ASP A 84 0.13 13.20 7.07
C ASP A 84 -0.62 14.51 6.70
N GLU A 85 -0.82 14.80 5.41
CA GLU A 85 -1.65 15.93 4.97
C GLU A 85 -3.14 15.75 5.33
N PHE A 86 -3.68 14.53 5.22
CA PHE A 86 -5.04 14.24 5.67
C PHE A 86 -5.15 14.32 7.20
N PHE A 87 -4.16 13.79 7.93
CA PHE A 87 -4.08 13.91 9.38
C PHE A 87 -4.16 15.38 9.83
N ARG A 88 -3.36 16.27 9.22
CA ARG A 88 -3.40 17.72 9.51
C ARG A 88 -4.74 18.39 9.19
N LYS A 89 -5.57 17.80 8.33
CA LYS A 89 -6.93 18.26 8.00
C LYS A 89 -8.00 17.68 8.94
N GLY A 90 -7.60 17.05 10.05
CA GLY A 90 -8.50 16.45 11.03
C GLY A 90 -8.98 15.04 10.65
N LYS A 91 -8.34 14.39 9.67
CA LYS A 91 -8.56 12.97 9.34
C LYS A 91 -7.57 12.12 10.14
N MET A 92 -7.76 12.06 11.44
CA MET A 92 -6.92 11.38 12.43
C MET A 92 -6.61 9.93 12.07
N TYR A 93 -7.55 9.22 11.46
CA TYR A 93 -7.38 7.80 11.13
C TYR A 93 -6.93 7.54 9.69
N ALA A 94 -6.60 8.58 8.91
CA ALA A 94 -6.11 8.40 7.54
C ALA A 94 -4.91 7.46 7.52
N THR A 95 -4.89 6.53 6.56
CA THR A 95 -3.86 5.49 6.50
C THR A 95 -3.42 5.24 5.07
N ALA A 96 -2.12 5.27 4.81
CA ALA A 96 -1.51 4.90 3.55
C ALA A 96 -1.42 3.37 3.42
N LEU A 97 -1.55 2.88 2.19
CA LEU A 97 -1.33 1.49 1.79
C LEU A 97 -0.36 1.48 0.61
N PHE A 98 0.71 0.70 0.75
CA PHE A 98 1.84 0.75 -0.17
C PHE A 98 1.63 -0.05 -1.46
N PRO A 99 2.29 0.35 -2.57
CA PRO A 99 2.39 -0.43 -3.79
C PRO A 99 3.40 -1.59 -3.61
N GLY A 100 2.96 -2.66 -2.96
CA GLY A 100 3.81 -3.81 -2.61
C GLY A 100 4.63 -3.60 -1.32
N ASN A 101 5.64 -4.45 -1.11
CA ASN A 101 6.42 -4.46 0.13
C ASN A 101 7.19 -3.16 0.39
N CYS A 102 7.38 -2.81 1.66
CA CYS A 102 8.19 -1.67 2.08
C CYS A 102 9.65 -1.80 1.62
N ASN A 103 10.21 -0.69 1.13
CA ASN A 103 11.63 -0.52 0.79
C ASN A 103 12.20 0.83 1.29
N LEU A 104 11.64 1.39 2.38
CA LEU A 104 12.07 2.65 2.98
C LEU A 104 13.53 2.67 3.44
N CYS A 105 14.11 1.50 3.70
CA CYS A 105 15.52 1.32 4.00
C CYS A 105 16.13 0.36 2.97
N ASP A 106 17.41 0.56 2.66
CA ASP A 106 18.14 -0.33 1.75
C ASP A 106 18.40 -1.68 2.42
N ASP A 107 18.88 -1.67 3.66
CA ASP A 107 19.04 -2.86 4.51
C ASP A 107 17.96 -2.90 5.60
N CYS A 108 17.03 -3.85 5.52
CA CYS A 108 15.96 -3.99 6.51
C CYS A 108 16.35 -5.00 7.59
N PRO A 109 16.44 -4.57 8.86
CA PRO A 109 16.78 -5.45 9.99
C PRO A 109 15.74 -6.57 10.19
N PHE A 110 14.49 -6.34 9.80
CA PHE A 110 13.41 -7.32 9.91
C PHE A 110 13.68 -8.63 9.17
N GLU A 111 14.46 -8.60 8.09
CA GLU A 111 14.86 -9.82 7.38
C GLU A 111 15.79 -10.72 8.19
N ARG A 112 16.48 -10.17 9.18
CA ARG A 112 17.34 -10.90 10.13
C ARG A 112 16.62 -11.24 11.45
N GLY A 113 15.32 -10.96 11.55
CA GLY A 113 14.54 -11.14 12.77
C GLY A 113 14.70 -10.01 13.80
N GLU A 114 15.33 -8.90 13.43
CA GLU A 114 15.45 -7.71 14.28
C GLU A 114 14.21 -6.79 14.13
N PRO A 115 13.86 -5.97 15.14
CA PRO A 115 12.75 -5.03 15.03
C PRO A 115 12.91 -4.01 13.89
N CYS A 116 11.79 -3.54 13.33
CA CYS A 116 11.79 -2.47 12.36
C CYS A 116 12.35 -1.17 12.97
N ARG A 117 13.28 -0.49 12.27
CA ARG A 117 13.82 0.82 12.68
C ARG A 117 12.86 2.00 12.45
N MET A 118 11.81 1.79 11.66
CA MET A 118 10.83 2.83 11.30
C MET A 118 9.38 2.35 11.53
N PRO A 119 9.02 1.89 12.75
CA PRO A 119 7.71 1.28 13.01
C PRO A 119 6.56 2.27 12.82
N THR A 120 6.79 3.58 13.03
CA THR A 120 5.77 4.62 12.82
C THR A 120 5.49 4.92 11.36
N ARG A 121 6.37 4.49 10.44
CA ARG A 121 6.28 4.79 9.00
C ARG A 121 5.86 3.60 8.16
N VAL A 122 6.08 2.37 8.61
CA VAL A 122 5.68 1.19 7.82
C VAL A 122 4.16 1.07 7.78
N ARG A 123 3.63 0.74 6.61
CA ARG A 123 2.22 0.43 6.41
C ARG A 123 2.08 -0.88 5.63
N PRO A 124 0.94 -1.57 5.72
CA PRO A 124 0.65 -2.71 4.85
C PRO A 124 0.64 -2.30 3.37
N SER A 125 0.87 -3.27 2.48
CA SER A 125 0.58 -3.07 1.06
C SER A 125 -0.90 -3.33 0.74
N ILE A 126 -1.38 -2.79 -0.37
CA ILE A 126 -2.75 -3.03 -0.87
C ILE A 126 -3.03 -4.55 -0.99
N ASP A 127 -2.13 -5.29 -1.63
CA ASP A 127 -2.27 -6.73 -1.84
C ASP A 127 -2.16 -7.54 -0.54
N ALA A 128 -1.33 -7.08 0.41
CA ALA A 128 -1.06 -7.78 1.65
C ALA A 128 -2.31 -7.91 2.52
N ILE A 129 -3.20 -6.92 2.47
CA ILE A 129 -4.47 -6.92 3.19
C ILE A 129 -5.65 -7.38 2.32
N GLY A 130 -5.41 -7.77 1.06
CA GLY A 130 -6.41 -8.41 0.21
C GLY A 130 -7.30 -7.49 -0.63
N ILE A 131 -6.94 -6.21 -0.83
CA ILE A 131 -7.69 -5.32 -1.71
C ILE A 131 -7.49 -5.72 -3.18
N GLU A 132 -8.58 -5.94 -3.91
CA GLU A 132 -8.55 -6.21 -5.36
C GLU A 132 -8.45 -4.92 -6.18
N ILE A 133 -7.24 -4.37 -6.35
CA ILE A 133 -7.03 -3.10 -7.06
C ILE A 133 -7.63 -3.10 -8.49
N GLY A 134 -7.59 -4.25 -9.19
CA GLY A 134 -8.17 -4.40 -10.53
C GLY A 134 -9.70 -4.30 -10.60
N ARG A 135 -10.41 -4.23 -9.47
CA ARG A 135 -11.84 -3.88 -9.42
C ARG A 135 -12.07 -2.37 -9.43
N LEU A 136 -11.07 -1.60 -9.00
CA LEU A 136 -11.16 -0.15 -8.83
C LEU A 136 -10.57 0.58 -10.04
N VAL A 137 -9.56 0.00 -10.69
CA VAL A 137 -8.86 0.60 -11.84
C VAL A 137 -8.78 -0.39 -13.00
N LYS A 138 -8.82 0.12 -14.23
CA LYS A 138 -8.44 -0.66 -15.42
C LYS A 138 -6.91 -0.76 -15.44
N ILE A 139 -6.39 -1.98 -15.29
CA ILE A 139 -4.96 -2.26 -15.34
C ILE A 139 -4.56 -2.47 -16.81
N ASP A 140 -3.59 -1.69 -17.28
CA ASP A 140 -2.91 -1.91 -18.55
C ASP A 140 -1.52 -2.49 -18.25
N PHE A 141 -1.32 -3.76 -18.63
CA PHE A 141 -0.07 -4.47 -18.36
C PHE A 141 1.09 -4.02 -19.25
N SER A 142 0.86 -3.12 -20.21
CA SER A 142 1.93 -2.48 -20.99
C SER A 142 2.55 -1.27 -20.27
N GLU A 143 1.88 -0.74 -19.25
CA GLU A 143 2.35 0.41 -18.48
C GLU A 143 3.26 -0.03 -17.32
N SER A 144 4.35 0.72 -17.09
CA SER A 144 5.19 0.57 -15.90
C SER A 144 4.66 1.47 -14.79
N VAL A 145 3.66 0.98 -14.07
CA VAL A 145 2.92 1.76 -13.06
C VAL A 145 2.77 1.05 -11.73
N LEU A 146 2.70 1.84 -10.67
CA LEU A 146 2.36 1.39 -9.31
C LEU A 146 1.08 2.08 -8.85
N TYR A 147 0.30 1.38 -8.03
CA TYR A 147 -0.91 1.91 -7.40
C TYR A 147 -0.73 1.95 -5.90
N GLY A 148 -0.86 3.15 -5.33
CA GLY A 148 -0.96 3.35 -3.88
C GLY A 148 -2.38 3.76 -3.50
N MET A 149 -2.67 3.69 -2.21
CA MET A 149 -3.97 4.09 -1.68
C MET A 149 -3.80 4.81 -0.34
N VAL A 150 -4.67 5.77 -0.04
CA VAL A 150 -4.85 6.32 1.31
C VAL A 150 -6.32 6.16 1.71
N LEU A 151 -6.60 5.43 2.78
CA LEU A 151 -7.93 5.32 3.37
C LEU A 151 -8.25 6.58 4.17
N ILE A 152 -9.48 7.10 4.07
CA ILE A 152 -9.90 8.40 4.63
C ILE A 152 -11.26 8.27 5.33
N GLU A 153 -11.34 8.80 6.56
CA GLU A 153 -12.55 8.83 7.40
C GLU A 153 -13.58 9.92 7.05
#